data_AF-A0A2P8CD01-F1
#
_entry.id   AF-A0A2P8CD01-F1
#
_cell.length_a   1.000
_cell.length_b   1.000
_cell.length_c   1.000
_cell.angle_alpha   90.00
_cell.angle_beta   90.00
_cell.angle_gamma   90.00
#
_symmetry.space_group_name_H-M   'P 1'
#
loop_
_entity.id
_entity.type
_entity.pdbx_description
1 polymer ?
#
loop_
_entity_poly.entity_id
_entity_poly.type
_entity_poly.pdbx_seq_one_letter_code
_entity_poly.pdbx_strand_id
1 'polypeptide(L)'
;MTHAGTISIPDIDFDYKMWKNRIAFLRNKIRLYQSRIKELKAASPEWKHEQNLLELELAFHSLRNDLIDVLNEIKVQEEQIPSHAPDYPISETHQDFDSHENINLMMKDASMKMDELERAFLPYRL
;
A
#
# COMPACT_ATOMS: atom_id res chain seq x y z
N MET A 1 10.00 13.71 18.49
CA MET A 1 8.95 14.24 19.39
C MET A 1 7.66 14.16 18.60
N THR A 2 6.73 13.25 18.87
CA THR A 2 6.03 12.99 20.14
C THR A 2 5.69 11.49 20.27
N HIS A 3 6.25 10.80 21.27
CA HIS A 3 5.78 9.45 21.67
C HIS A 3 4.72 9.65 22.74
N ALA A 4 3.48 9.39 22.35
CA ALA A 4 2.34 9.44 23.24
C ALA A 4 1.29 8.49 22.67
N GLY A 5 1.13 7.29 23.21
CA GLY A 5 -0.10 6.58 22.94
C GLY A 5 -0.07 5.12 23.29
N THR A 6 -0.82 4.77 24.33
CA THR A 6 -1.67 3.58 24.24
C THR A 6 -2.58 3.68 23.02
N ILE A 7 -2.73 2.61 22.22
CA ILE A 7 -3.73 2.53 21.14
C ILE A 7 -4.86 1.63 21.62
N SER A 8 -6.11 2.03 21.39
CA SER A 8 -7.26 1.18 21.71
C SER A 8 -7.53 0.19 20.58
N ILE A 9 -8.03 -1.01 20.92
CA ILE A 9 -8.42 -2.03 19.92
C ILE A 9 -9.45 -1.50 18.91
N PRO A 10 -10.49 -0.72 19.31
CA PRO A 10 -11.39 -0.10 18.35
C PRO A 10 -10.71 0.82 17.32
N ASP A 11 -9.67 1.56 17.72
CA ASP A 11 -8.91 2.41 16.79
C ASP A 11 -8.14 1.56 15.78
N ILE A 12 -7.51 0.47 16.24
CA ILE A 12 -6.79 -0.48 15.37
C ILE A 12 -7.73 -1.11 14.34
N ASP A 13 -8.91 -1.58 14.76
CA ASP A 13 -9.92 -2.15 13.83
C ASP A 13 -10.40 -1.11 12.80
N PHE A 14 -10.61 0.13 13.23
CA PHE A 14 -10.96 1.22 12.32
C PHE A 14 -9.84 1.48 11.29
N ASP A 15 -8.60 1.58 11.75
CA ASP A 15 -7.44 1.82 10.89
C ASP A 15 -7.23 0.68 9.89
N TYR A 16 -7.38 -0.57 10.30
CA TYR A 16 -7.28 -1.71 9.41
C TYR A 16 -8.34 -1.68 8.30
N LYS A 17 -9.58 -1.29 8.61
CA LYS A 17 -10.63 -1.09 7.61
C LYS A 17 -10.24 0.03 6.64
N MET A 18 -9.72 1.15 7.16
CA MET A 18 -9.25 2.27 6.34
C MET A 18 -8.09 1.86 5.41
N TRP A 19 -7.10 1.14 5.93
CA TRP A 19 -5.97 0.65 5.15
C TRP A 19 -6.39 -0.35 4.10
N LYS A 20 -7.25 -1.33 4.42
CA LYS A 20 -7.79 -2.27 3.43
C LYS A 20 -8.50 -1.55 2.28
N ASN A 21 -9.32 -0.54 2.60
CA ASN A 21 -9.98 0.28 1.58
C ASN A 21 -8.95 1.05 0.73
N ARG A 22 -7.94 1.64 1.35
CA ARG A 22 -6.87 2.35 0.66
C ARG A 22 -6.06 1.42 -0.25
N ILE A 23 -5.69 0.23 0.22
CA ILE A 23 -5.00 -0.79 -0.57
C ILE A 23 -5.85 -1.19 -1.78
N ALA A 24 -7.14 -1.45 -1.60
CA ALA A 24 -8.05 -1.77 -2.70
C ALA A 24 -8.09 -0.65 -3.75
N PHE A 25 -8.16 0.60 -3.31
CA PHE A 25 -8.10 1.77 -4.18
C PHE A 25 -6.76 1.84 -4.96
N LEU A 26 -5.62 1.69 -4.28
CA LEU A 26 -4.30 1.72 -4.91
C LEU A 26 -4.13 0.59 -5.92
N ARG A 27 -4.54 -0.64 -5.59
CA ARG A 27 -4.51 -1.78 -6.52
C ARG A 27 -5.34 -1.52 -7.77
N ASN A 28 -6.51 -0.89 -7.62
CA ASN A 28 -7.33 -0.47 -8.76
C ASN A 28 -6.61 0.58 -9.63
N LYS A 29 -5.95 1.57 -9.03
CA LYS A 29 -5.13 2.55 -9.77
C LYS A 29 -4.01 1.86 -10.54
N ILE A 30 -3.22 1.00 -9.89
CA ILE A 30 -2.15 0.23 -10.54
C ILE A 30 -2.68 -0.52 -11.75
N ARG A 31 -3.83 -1.20 -11.64
CA ARG A 31 -4.46 -1.89 -12.77
C ARG A 31 -4.75 -0.96 -13.94
N LEU A 32 -5.26 0.25 -13.68
CA LEU A 32 -5.53 1.24 -14.72
C LEU A 32 -4.24 1.69 -15.42
N TYR A 33 -3.18 1.98 -14.66
CA TYR A 33 -1.88 2.34 -15.22
C TYR A 33 -1.27 1.22 -16.05
N GLN A 34 -1.27 -0.02 -15.55
CA GLN A 34 -0.80 -1.18 -16.29
C GLN A 34 -1.61 -1.42 -17.58
N SER A 35 -2.92 -1.23 -17.55
CA SER A 35 -3.76 -1.29 -18.76
C SER A 35 -3.34 -0.23 -19.77
N ARG A 36 -3.15 1.02 -19.33
CA ARG A 36 -2.73 2.10 -20.21
C ARG A 36 -1.33 1.88 -20.79
N ILE A 37 -0.38 1.35 -20.02
CA ILE A 37 0.95 0.98 -20.54
C ILE A 37 0.83 -0.04 -21.68
N LYS A 38 -0.03 -1.04 -21.53
CA LYS A 38 -0.25 -2.05 -22.59
C LYS A 38 -0.82 -1.43 -23.86
N GLU A 39 -1.79 -0.52 -23.73
CA GLU A 39 -2.34 0.22 -24.87
C GLU A 39 -1.27 1.04 -25.60
N LEU A 40 -0.44 1.78 -24.85
CA LEU A 40 0.63 2.60 -25.42
C LEU A 40 1.66 1.76 -26.17
N LYS A 41 2.08 0.63 -25.58
CA LYS A 41 3.00 -0.32 -26.23
C LYS A 41 2.40 -0.90 -27.51
N ALA A 42 1.11 -1.25 -27.51
CA ALA A 42 0.43 -1.80 -28.69
C ALA A 42 0.25 -0.77 -29.82
N ALA A 43 -0.01 0.50 -29.47
CA ALA A 43 -0.27 1.56 -30.43
C ALA A 43 0.99 2.05 -31.17
N SER A 44 2.19 1.81 -30.64
CA SER A 44 3.44 2.27 -31.25
C SER A 44 4.60 1.32 -30.96
N PRO A 45 4.75 0.24 -31.76
CA PRO A 45 5.84 -0.74 -31.59
C PRO A 45 7.24 -0.14 -31.74
N GLU A 46 7.37 1.00 -32.42
CA GLU A 46 8.65 1.68 -32.65
C GLU A 46 8.91 2.86 -31.69
N TRP A 47 8.18 2.92 -30.56
CA TRP A 47 8.33 4.02 -29.62
C TRP A 47 9.70 4.02 -28.95
N LYS A 48 10.38 5.17 -29.00
CA LYS A 48 11.68 5.42 -28.35
C LYS A 48 11.69 5.23 -26.82
N HIS A 49 10.52 5.02 -26.21
CA HIS A 49 10.34 4.90 -24.77
C HIS A 49 9.88 3.52 -24.30
N GLU A 50 9.98 2.48 -25.14
CA GLU A 50 9.56 1.12 -24.79
C GLU A 50 10.21 0.63 -23.48
N GLN A 51 11.51 0.85 -23.33
CA GLN A 51 12.26 0.48 -22.12
C GLN A 51 11.72 1.19 -20.86
N ASN A 52 11.44 2.50 -20.94
CA ASN A 52 10.90 3.26 -19.80
C ASN A 52 9.50 2.76 -19.42
N LEU A 53 8.66 2.42 -20.39
CA LEU A 53 7.32 1.86 -20.13
C LEU A 53 7.40 0.45 -19.53
N LEU A 54 8.39 -0.35 -19.92
CA LEU A 54 8.67 -1.65 -19.30
C LEU A 54 9.11 -1.49 -17.84
N GLU A 55 10.02 -0.57 -17.56
CA GLU A 55 10.46 -0.28 -16.18
C GLU A 55 9.29 0.19 -15.31
N LEU A 56 8.43 1.07 -15.82
CA LEU A 56 7.20 1.48 -15.13
C LEU A 56 6.25 0.31 -14.88
N GLU A 57 6.05 -0.57 -15.86
CA GLU A 57 5.18 -1.75 -15.71
C GLU A 57 5.68 -2.69 -14.60
N LEU A 58 6.99 -2.94 -14.57
CA LEU A 58 7.66 -3.73 -13.54
C LEU A 58 7.55 -3.07 -12.16
N ALA A 59 7.74 -1.75 -12.09
CA ALA A 59 7.62 -1.01 -10.84
C ALA A 59 6.19 -1.02 -10.28
N PHE A 60 5.17 -0.87 -11.13
CA PHE A 60 3.77 -1.06 -10.75
C PHE A 60 3.49 -2.50 -10.30
N HIS A 61 4.11 -3.50 -10.93
CA HIS A 61 3.99 -4.89 -10.49
C HIS A 61 4.60 -5.11 -9.09
N SER A 62 5.79 -4.57 -8.85
CA SER A 62 6.42 -4.60 -7.53
C SER A 62 5.54 -3.94 -6.47
N LEU A 63 5.06 -2.71 -6.69
CA LEU A 63 4.17 -2.04 -5.74
C LEU A 63 2.90 -2.85 -5.45
N ARG A 64 2.35 -3.54 -6.46
CA ARG A 64 1.18 -4.41 -6.26
C ARG A 64 1.50 -5.57 -5.32
N ASN A 65 2.71 -6.14 -5.39
CA ASN A 65 3.13 -7.21 -4.49
C ASN A 65 3.38 -6.66 -3.08
N ASP A 66 4.02 -5.50 -2.94
CA ASP A 66 4.19 -4.83 -1.65
C ASP A 66 2.82 -4.62 -0.96
N LEU A 67 1.79 -4.20 -1.71
CA LEU A 67 0.42 -4.05 -1.21
C LEU A 67 -0.24 -5.38 -0.78
N ILE A 68 0.16 -6.51 -1.36
CA ILE A 68 -0.30 -7.84 -0.93
C ILE A 68 0.36 -8.20 0.41
N ASP A 69 1.63 -7.89 0.56
CA ASP A 69 2.36 -8.15 1.81
C ASP A 69 1.75 -7.34 2.97
N VAL A 70 1.39 -6.07 2.73
CA VAL A 70 0.65 -5.25 3.71
C VAL A 70 -0.70 -5.90 4.10
N LEU A 71 -1.45 -6.42 3.13
CA LEU A 71 -2.73 -7.10 3.43
C LEU A 71 -2.53 -8.36 4.26
N ASN A 72 -1.45 -9.11 4.00
CA ASN A 72 -1.12 -10.29 4.77
C ASN A 72 -0.78 -9.92 6.22
N GLU A 73 0.00 -8.87 6.43
CA GLU A 73 0.33 -8.38 7.78
C GLU A 73 -0.93 -7.92 8.53
N ILE A 74 -1.79 -7.11 7.89
CA ILE A 74 -3.09 -6.72 8.48
C ILE A 74 -3.89 -7.95 8.88
N LYS A 75 -3.96 -8.96 8.02
CA LYS A 75 -4.72 -10.19 8.31
C LYS A 75 -4.15 -10.95 9.50
N VAL A 76 -2.82 -11.08 9.59
CA VAL A 76 -2.16 -11.73 10.73
C VAL A 76 -2.50 -10.99 12.03
N GLN A 77 -2.47 -9.65 12.01
CA GLN A 77 -2.81 -8.87 13.19
C GLN A 77 -4.30 -8.95 13.55
N GLU A 78 -5.21 -8.92 12.56
CA GLU A 78 -6.64 -9.11 12.78
C GLU A 78 -6.97 -10.45 13.46
N GLU A 79 -6.19 -11.50 13.19
CA GLU A 79 -6.34 -12.80 13.83
C GLU A 79 -5.78 -12.83 15.26
N GLN A 80 -4.84 -11.95 15.60
CA GLN A 80 -4.17 -11.86 16.92
C GLN A 80 -4.92 -10.95 17.91
N ILE A 81 -5.52 -9.86 17.43
CA ILE A 81 -6.27 -8.87 18.23
C ILE A 81 -7.39 -9.45 19.12
N PRO A 82 -8.21 -10.44 18.67
CA PRO A 82 -9.29 -11.00 19.49
C PRO A 82 -8.83 -11.67 20.79
N SER A 83 -7.53 -11.92 20.97
CA SER A 83 -6.97 -12.42 22.23
C SER A 83 -6.93 -11.36 23.35
N HIS A 84 -7.15 -10.09 23.00
CA HIS A 84 -7.19 -8.97 23.93
C HIS A 84 -8.63 -8.56 24.26
N ALA A 85 -8.90 -8.23 25.53
CA ALA A 85 -10.21 -7.75 25.92
C ALA A 85 -10.46 -6.35 25.30
N PRO A 86 -11.64 -6.08 24.69
CA PRO A 86 -11.93 -4.84 23.96
C PRO A 86 -11.67 -3.53 24.72
N ASP A 87 -11.71 -3.60 26.05
CA ASP A 87 -11.55 -2.46 26.96
C ASP A 87 -10.09 -2.21 27.37
N TYR A 88 -9.13 -3.00 26.87
CA TYR A 88 -7.72 -2.88 27.25
C TYR A 88 -6.89 -2.26 26.11
N PRO A 89 -6.29 -1.08 26.35
CA PRO A 89 -5.38 -0.50 25.38
C PRO A 89 -4.09 -1.31 25.25
N ILE A 90 -3.53 -1.29 24.04
CA ILE A 90 -2.22 -1.82 23.71
C ILE A 90 -1.18 -0.73 23.98
N SER A 91 -0.21 -0.99 24.87
CA SER A 91 0.86 -0.05 25.20
C SER A 91 1.96 -0.05 24.14
N GLU A 92 2.75 1.02 24.08
CA GLU A 92 3.88 1.18 23.12
C GLU A 92 4.95 0.07 23.24
N THR A 93 5.00 -0.63 24.38
CA THR A 93 5.93 -1.74 24.62
C THR A 93 5.38 -3.10 24.19
N HIS A 94 4.14 -3.15 23.69
CA HIS A 94 3.47 -4.39 23.29
C HIS A 94 3.77 -4.68 21.82
N GLN A 95 3.96 -5.96 21.49
CA GLN A 95 4.31 -6.37 20.12
C GLN A 95 3.28 -5.90 19.07
N ASP A 96 1.99 -5.94 19.41
CA ASP A 96 0.93 -5.49 18.50
C ASP A 96 0.99 -3.99 18.19
N PHE A 97 1.54 -3.17 19.11
CA PHE A 97 1.78 -1.76 18.85
C PHE A 97 2.86 -1.61 17.77
N ASP A 98 3.99 -2.32 17.92
CA ASP A 98 5.07 -2.32 16.95
C ASP A 98 4.60 -2.83 15.58
N SER A 99 3.79 -3.88 15.55
CA SER A 99 3.19 -4.41 14.32
C SER A 99 2.24 -3.41 13.67
N HIS A 100 1.37 -2.76 14.45
CA HIS A 100 0.47 -1.73 13.93
C HIS A 100 1.25 -0.56 13.31
N GLU A 101 2.30 -0.08 13.99
CA GLU A 101 3.14 1.01 13.47
C GLU A 101 3.93 0.56 12.23
N ASN A 102 4.37 -0.70 12.18
CA ASN A 102 4.99 -1.25 10.98
C ASN A 102 4.03 -1.24 9.78
N ILE A 103 2.78 -1.65 9.95
CA ILE A 103 1.77 -1.57 8.88
C ILE A 103 1.55 -0.12 8.45
N ASN A 104 1.48 0.82 9.40
CA ASN A 104 1.34 2.25 9.12
C ASN A 104 2.48 2.78 8.25
N LEU A 105 3.73 2.39 8.56
CA LEU A 105 4.90 2.72 7.75
C LEU A 105 4.82 2.11 6.34
N MET A 106 4.48 0.82 6.22
CA MET A 106 4.32 0.18 4.91
C MET A 106 3.24 0.85 4.06
N MET A 107 2.13 1.28 4.67
CA MET A 107 1.04 2.01 4.00
C MET A 107 1.49 3.39 3.50
N LYS A 108 2.34 4.07 4.28
CA LYS A 108 2.94 5.35 3.90
C LYS A 108 3.90 5.17 2.72
N ASP A 109 4.78 4.18 2.79
CA ASP A 109 5.74 3.88 1.72
C ASP A 109 5.03 3.50 0.42
N ALA A 110 3.99 2.66 0.50
CA ALA A 110 3.18 2.29 -0.67
C ALA A 110 2.49 3.51 -1.30
N SER A 111 2.01 4.45 -0.47
CA SER A 111 1.40 5.69 -0.96
C SER A 111 2.42 6.61 -1.63
N MET A 112 3.61 6.78 -1.04
CA MET A 112 4.70 7.57 -1.61
C MET A 112 5.18 6.98 -2.96
N LYS A 113 5.41 5.67 -3.00
CA LYS A 113 5.80 4.95 -4.22
C LYS A 113 4.74 5.08 -5.31
N MET A 114 3.44 5.02 -4.96
CA MET A 114 2.38 5.31 -5.93
C MET A 114 2.54 6.73 -6.52
N ASP A 115 2.69 7.76 -5.69
CA ASP A 115 2.81 9.15 -6.15
C ASP A 115 4.05 9.37 -7.03
N GLU A 116 5.16 8.68 -6.74
CA GLU A 116 6.36 8.67 -7.58
C GLU A 116 6.09 8.03 -8.95
N LEU A 117 5.46 6.85 -8.97
CA LEU A 117 5.12 6.17 -10.22
C LEU A 117 4.11 6.96 -11.06
N GLU A 118 3.14 7.63 -10.43
CA GLU A 118 2.21 8.50 -11.15
C GLU A 118 2.92 9.68 -11.81
N ARG A 119 3.88 10.29 -11.10
CA ARG A 119 4.71 11.38 -11.65
C ARG A 119 5.57 10.89 -12.80
N ALA A 120 6.21 9.73 -12.65
CA ALA A 120 7.01 9.11 -13.70
C ALA A 120 6.18 8.70 -14.93
N PHE A 121 4.89 8.43 -14.75
CA PHE A 121 3.96 8.13 -15.84
C PHE A 121 3.47 9.38 -16.61
N LEU A 122 3.53 10.58 -16.01
CA LEU A 122 2.99 11.81 -16.62
C LEU A 122 3.42 12.09 -18.07
N PRO A 123 4.68 11.87 -18.48
CA PRO A 123 5.13 12.11 -19.85
C PRO A 123 4.38 11.26 -20.91
N TYR A 124 3.72 10.18 -20.51
CA TYR A 124 3.04 9.22 -21.39
C TYR A 124 1.52 9.40 -21.44
N ARG A 125 0.97 10.49 -20.91
CA ARG A 125 -0.47 10.78 -20.92
C ARG A 125 -1.02 11.27 -22.28
N LEU A 126 -0.16 11.53 -23.26
CA LEU A 126 -0.52 12.03 -24.59
C LEU A 126 -1.14 10.94 -25.48
#